data_AF-A0A377WJ29-F1
#
_entry.id   AF-A0A377WJ29-F1
#
_cell.length_a   1.000
_cell.length_b   1.000
_cell.length_c   1.000
_cell.angle_alpha   90.00
_cell.angle_beta   90.00
_cell.angle_gamma   90.00
#
_symmetry.space_group_name_H-M   'P 1'
#
loop_
_entity.id
_entity.type
_entity.pdbx_description
1 polymer ?
#
loop_
_entity_poly.entity_id
_entity_poly.type
_entity_poly.pdbx_seq_one_letter_code
_entity_poly.pdbx_strand_id
1 'polypeptide(L)'
;MDAADKKLKLSDFEGEECWLGIDLASKVDLNAVVPVFRREIDGITHFYCVSPLFWAPEETIYSQETALKSTAERYQSFVRQGKLIPTDGGEVDYRLIFETILKLRNTVKIAQCPIDPYGATSLRHMLEEEGLEPVEIRQNFTHMSDPMREIEAALISGDSIMTDTPS
;
A
#
# COMPACT_ATOMS: atom_id res chain seq x y z
N MET A 1 19.40 5.94 14.00
CA MET A 1 18.26 6.78 14.43
C MET A 1 17.04 5.92 14.20
N ASP A 2 16.27 5.64 15.26
CA ASP A 2 15.08 4.78 15.20
C ASP A 2 14.04 5.37 14.24
N ALA A 3 13.91 4.76 13.06
CA ALA A 3 13.13 5.27 11.93
C ALA A 3 11.67 4.76 11.91
N ALA A 4 11.04 4.68 13.08
CA ALA A 4 9.66 4.22 13.17
C ALA A 4 8.92 4.82 14.38
N ASP A 5 8.05 5.80 14.13
CA ASP A 5 7.11 6.26 15.15
C ASP A 5 5.82 5.43 15.08
N LYS A 6 5.68 4.50 16.04
CA LYS A 6 4.58 3.52 16.18
C LYS A 6 3.20 4.15 16.43
N LYS A 7 3.09 5.47 16.46
CA LYS A 7 1.86 6.18 16.85
C LYS A 7 1.17 6.93 15.73
N LEU A 8 1.76 7.03 14.53
CA LEU A 8 1.18 7.78 13.42
C LEU A 8 -0.11 7.14 12.94
N LYS A 9 -1.21 7.89 13.04
CA LYS A 9 -2.55 7.52 12.59
C LYS A 9 -2.97 8.43 11.45
N LEU A 10 -3.91 7.96 10.63
CA LEU A 10 -4.51 8.80 9.57
C LEU A 10 -5.09 10.12 10.12
N SER A 11 -5.59 10.11 11.36
CA SER A 11 -6.07 11.31 12.06
C SER A 11 -4.99 12.37 12.30
N ASP A 12 -3.72 11.98 12.39
CA ASP A 12 -2.61 12.92 12.63
C ASP A 12 -2.26 13.74 11.39
N PHE A 13 -2.87 13.40 10.24
CA PHE A 13 -2.73 14.06 8.95
C PHE A 13 -4.08 14.49 8.38
N GLU A 14 -5.11 14.64 9.23
CA GLU A 14 -6.43 15.08 8.80
C GLU A 14 -6.35 16.47 8.15
N GLY A 15 -6.86 16.58 6.93
CA GLY A 15 -6.85 17.83 6.16
C GLY A 15 -5.57 18.09 5.35
N GLU A 16 -4.52 17.28 5.52
CA GLU A 16 -3.34 17.28 4.66
C GLU A 16 -3.57 16.49 3.37
N GLU A 17 -2.84 16.89 2.33
CA GLU A 17 -2.80 16.19 1.06
C GLU A 17 -1.92 14.94 1.16
N CYS A 18 -2.40 13.84 0.62
CA CYS A 18 -1.66 12.60 0.50
C CYS A 18 -1.59 12.12 -0.95
N TRP A 19 -0.49 11.45 -1.27
CA TRP A 19 -0.33 10.66 -2.47
C TRP A 19 -0.67 9.21 -2.14
N LEU A 20 -1.53 8.61 -2.95
CA LEU A 20 -1.95 7.23 -2.73
C LEU A 20 -1.14 6.31 -3.63
N GLY A 21 -0.09 5.70 -3.07
CA GLY A 21 0.68 4.66 -3.75
C GLY A 21 -0.18 3.42 -3.94
N ILE A 22 -0.51 3.09 -5.19
CA ILE A 22 -1.27 1.88 -5.53
C ILE A 22 -0.31 0.95 -6.27
N ASP A 23 -0.05 -0.22 -5.67
CA ASP A 23 0.70 -1.29 -6.31
C ASP A 23 -0.21 -2.48 -6.54
N LEU A 24 -0.42 -2.82 -7.81
CA LEU A 24 -1.23 -3.95 -8.23
C LEU A 24 -0.30 -5.02 -8.78
N ALA A 25 -0.17 -6.10 -8.04
CA ALA A 25 0.68 -7.20 -8.44
C ALA A 25 -0.11 -8.30 -9.17
N SER A 26 0.62 -9.22 -9.79
CA SER A 26 0.03 -10.31 -10.56
C SER A 26 -0.76 -11.29 -9.68
N LYS A 27 -1.47 -12.26 -10.31
CA LYS A 27 -2.44 -13.18 -9.65
C LYS A 27 -2.02 -13.81 -8.33
N VAL A 28 -0.72 -13.98 -8.08
CA VAL A 28 -0.18 -14.66 -6.89
C VAL A 28 0.43 -13.71 -5.86
N ASP A 29 0.54 -12.42 -6.16
CA ASP A 29 1.31 -11.46 -5.38
C ASP A 29 0.44 -10.50 -4.56
N LEU A 30 1.07 -9.79 -3.62
CA LEU A 30 0.44 -8.79 -2.75
C LEU A 30 0.00 -7.57 -3.55
N ASN A 31 -1.24 -7.15 -3.32
CA ASN A 31 -1.73 -5.85 -3.76
C ASN A 31 -1.66 -4.88 -2.58
N ALA A 32 -1.25 -3.64 -2.82
CA ALA A 32 -1.03 -2.65 -1.77
C ALA A 32 -1.64 -1.28 -2.11
N VAL A 33 -2.20 -0.64 -1.09
CA VAL A 33 -2.60 0.77 -1.10
C VAL A 33 -1.94 1.45 0.08
N VAL A 34 -1.09 2.44 -0.20
CA VAL A 34 -0.28 3.13 0.80
C VAL A 34 -0.54 4.64 0.73
N PRO A 35 -1.23 5.21 1.74
CA PRO A 35 -1.27 6.65 1.91
C PRO A 35 0.11 7.19 2.28
N VAL A 36 0.65 8.07 1.45
CA VAL A 36 1.94 8.72 1.64
C VAL A 36 1.72 10.22 1.85
N PHE A 37 2.16 10.71 3.00
CA PHE A 37 2.17 12.12 3.34
C PHE A 37 3.57 12.67 3.20
N ARG A 38 3.67 13.93 2.79
CA ARG A 38 4.94 14.64 2.67
C ARG A 38 4.90 15.87 3.55
N ARG A 39 5.88 16.01 4.45
CA ARG A 39 6.09 17.25 5.21
C ARG A 39 7.52 17.75 5.02
N GLU A 40 7.68 19.06 5.01
CA GLU A 40 8.99 19.69 5.03
C GLU A 40 9.31 20.12 6.47
N ILE A 41 10.37 19.57 7.04
CA ILE A 41 10.83 19.87 8.41
C ILE A 41 12.30 20.24 8.30
N ASP A 42 12.68 21.40 8.82
CA ASP A 42 14.07 21.89 8.78
C ASP A 42 14.69 21.93 7.36
N GLY A 43 13.87 22.17 6.33
CA GLY A 43 14.30 22.20 4.92
C GLY A 43 14.54 20.81 4.31
N ILE A 44 14.21 19.75 5.04
CA ILE A 44 14.29 18.35 4.59
C ILE A 44 12.88 17.86 4.29
N THR A 45 12.72 17.17 3.16
CA THR A 45 11.45 16.53 2.81
C THR A 45 11.37 15.15 3.46
N HIS A 46 10.38 15.00 4.35
CA HIS A 46 10.08 13.77 5.05
C HIS A 46 8.83 13.12 4.47
N PHE A 47 8.90 11.82 4.19
CA PHE A 47 7.77 11.02 3.74
C PHE A 47 7.27 10.10 4.84
N TYR A 48 5.95 10.07 5.01
CA TYR A 48 5.27 9.27 6.02
C TYR A 48 4.30 8.31 5.35
N CYS A 49 4.55 7.01 5.48
CA CYS A 49 3.63 5.96 5.05
C CYS A 49 2.72 5.60 6.22
N VAL A 50 1.43 5.90 6.11
CA VAL A 50 0.50 5.79 7.24
C VAL A 50 -0.64 4.83 6.91
N SER A 51 -0.86 3.86 7.80
CA SER A 51 -1.93 2.87 7.66
C SER A 51 -1.94 2.17 6.28
N PRO A 52 -0.82 1.59 5.83
CA PRO A 52 -0.79 0.87 4.56
C PRO A 52 -1.72 -0.36 4.63
N LEU A 53 -2.39 -0.62 3.51
CA LEU A 53 -3.36 -1.70 3.37
C LEU A 53 -2.87 -2.69 2.33
N PHE A 54 -2.97 -3.97 2.65
CA PHE A 54 -2.48 -5.06 1.81
C PHE A 54 -3.57 -6.09 1.60
N TRP A 55 -3.61 -6.65 0.39
CA TRP A 55 -4.52 -7.71 0.00
C TRP A 55 -3.76 -8.86 -0.65
N ALA A 56 -4.18 -10.08 -0.36
CA ALA A 56 -3.71 -11.26 -1.05
C ALA A 56 -4.83 -12.30 -1.18
N PRO A 57 -4.84 -13.11 -2.26
CA PRO A 57 -5.82 -14.18 -2.42
C PRO A 57 -5.68 -15.26 -1.35
N GLU A 58 -6.79 -15.80 -0.86
CA GLU A 58 -6.78 -16.92 0.09
C GLU A 58 -6.02 -18.13 -0.46
N GLU A 59 -6.10 -18.39 -1.77
CA GLU A 59 -5.32 -19.45 -2.42
C GLU A 59 -3.81 -19.28 -2.22
N THR A 60 -3.30 -18.04 -2.24
CA THR A 60 -1.88 -17.76 -1.94
C THR A 60 -1.61 -17.87 -0.44
N ILE A 61 -2.48 -17.33 0.41
CA ILE A 61 -2.31 -17.31 1.87
C ILE A 61 -2.29 -18.72 2.45
N TYR A 62 -3.14 -19.61 1.93
CA TYR A 62 -3.29 -20.99 2.40
C TYR A 62 -2.70 -22.02 1.42
N SER A 63 -1.85 -21.58 0.48
CA SER A 63 -1.20 -22.47 -0.47
C SER A 63 -0.41 -23.56 0.24
N GLN A 64 -0.60 -24.80 -0.20
CA GLN A 64 0.18 -25.97 0.24
C GLN A 64 1.36 -26.27 -0.68
N GLU A 65 1.58 -25.44 -1.70
CA GLU A 65 2.68 -25.61 -2.64
C GLU A 65 4.02 -25.39 -1.94
N THR A 66 4.93 -26.34 -2.07
CA THR A 66 6.25 -26.29 -1.42
C THR A 66 7.03 -25.02 -1.75
N ALA A 67 6.89 -24.51 -2.97
CA ALA A 67 7.56 -23.29 -3.42
C ALA A 67 7.04 -22.01 -2.73
N LEU A 68 5.77 -22.01 -2.30
CA LEU A 68 5.10 -20.85 -1.69
C LEU A 68 4.91 -21.01 -0.18
N LYS A 69 5.26 -22.16 0.40
CA LYS A 69 5.00 -22.48 1.81
C LYS A 69 5.51 -21.41 2.79
N SER A 70 6.72 -20.87 2.59
CA SER A 70 7.28 -19.82 3.46
C SER A 70 6.52 -18.49 3.31
N THR A 71 6.09 -18.15 2.09
CA THR A 71 5.27 -16.97 1.80
C THR A 71 3.88 -17.12 2.41
N ALA A 72 3.24 -18.28 2.23
CA ALA A 72 1.94 -18.61 2.81
C ALA A 72 1.97 -18.50 4.35
N GLU A 73 2.99 -19.09 5.01
CA GLU A 73 3.16 -18.98 6.46
C GLU A 73 3.32 -17.52 6.94
N ARG A 74 4.06 -16.71 6.18
CA ARG A 74 4.23 -15.27 6.45
C ARG A 74 2.91 -14.52 6.30
N TYR A 75 2.20 -14.73 5.21
CA TYR A 75 0.93 -14.07 4.93
C TYR A 75 -0.13 -14.43 5.96
N GLN A 76 -0.22 -15.70 6.37
CA GLN A 76 -1.08 -16.12 7.46
C GLN A 76 -0.74 -15.39 8.77
N SER A 77 0.54 -15.11 9.03
CA SER A 77 0.96 -14.29 10.17
C SER A 77 0.45 -12.86 10.06
N PHE A 78 0.52 -12.25 8.87
CA PHE A 78 0.00 -10.91 8.64
C PHE A 78 -1.52 -10.82 8.76
N VAL A 79 -2.25 -11.84 8.30
CA VAL A 79 -3.71 -11.94 8.50
C VAL A 79 -4.04 -12.00 9.99
N ARG A 80 -3.34 -12.85 10.76
CA ARG A 80 -3.53 -12.92 12.23
C ARG A 80 -3.22 -11.61 12.94
N GLN A 81 -2.32 -10.79 12.38
CA GLN A 81 -1.96 -9.48 12.91
C GLN A 81 -2.90 -8.35 12.42
N GLY A 82 -3.87 -8.65 11.54
CA GLY A 82 -4.74 -7.64 10.93
C GLY A 82 -4.03 -6.71 9.94
N LYS A 83 -2.86 -7.12 9.43
CA LYS A 83 -2.02 -6.35 8.49
C LYS A 83 -2.24 -6.73 7.04
N LEU A 84 -2.82 -7.91 6.79
CA LEU A 84 -3.14 -8.42 5.46
C LEU A 84 -4.61 -8.80 5.42
N ILE A 85 -5.30 -8.31 4.39
CA ILE A 85 -6.71 -8.57 4.16
C ILE A 85 -6.82 -9.72 3.15
N PRO A 86 -7.30 -10.91 3.57
CA PRO A 86 -7.54 -12.00 2.63
C PRO A 86 -8.69 -11.62 1.67
N THR A 87 -8.56 -12.02 0.42
CA THR A 87 -9.65 -11.94 -0.56
C THR A 87 -10.02 -13.33 -1.05
N ASP A 88 -11.33 -13.57 -1.21
CA ASP A 88 -11.84 -14.84 -1.69
C ASP A 88 -11.35 -15.12 -3.13
N GLY A 89 -11.04 -16.39 -3.40
CA GLY A 89 -10.64 -16.87 -4.73
C GLY A 89 -9.12 -16.79 -5.00
N GLY A 90 -8.77 -16.87 -6.29
CA GLY A 90 -7.39 -16.93 -6.77
C GLY A 90 -6.82 -15.61 -7.30
N GLU A 91 -7.56 -14.51 -7.18
CA GLU A 91 -7.08 -13.16 -7.54
C GLU A 91 -7.78 -12.10 -6.67
N VAL A 92 -7.13 -10.94 -6.48
CA VAL A 92 -7.70 -9.82 -5.71
C VAL A 92 -8.70 -9.06 -6.58
N ASP A 93 -9.94 -8.90 -6.11
CA ASP A 93 -10.94 -8.05 -6.80
C ASP A 93 -10.59 -6.57 -6.60
N TYR A 94 -10.23 -5.89 -7.68
CA TYR A 94 -9.91 -4.45 -7.65
C TYR A 94 -11.08 -3.57 -7.23
N ARG A 95 -12.32 -4.05 -7.27
CA ARG A 95 -13.47 -3.33 -6.69
C ARG A 95 -13.34 -3.16 -5.18
N LEU A 96 -12.80 -4.15 -4.47
CA LEU A 96 -12.54 -4.05 -3.03
C LEU A 96 -11.48 -2.99 -2.74
N ILE A 97 -10.43 -2.94 -3.56
CA ILE A 97 -9.39 -1.92 -3.49
C ILE A 97 -10.04 -0.54 -3.72
N PHE A 98 -10.80 -0.39 -4.81
CA PHE A 98 -11.50 0.85 -5.14
C PHE A 98 -12.42 1.35 -4.02
N GLU A 99 -13.29 0.49 -3.47
CA GLU A 99 -14.16 0.85 -2.35
C GLU A 99 -13.37 1.29 -1.11
N THR A 100 -12.21 0.68 -0.89
CA THR A 100 -11.33 1.06 0.21
C THR A 100 -10.72 2.44 -0.01
N ILE A 101 -10.31 2.75 -1.24
CA ILE A 101 -9.84 4.09 -1.62
C ILE A 101 -10.95 5.14 -1.40
N LEU A 102 -12.19 4.82 -1.77
CA LEU A 102 -13.34 5.70 -1.51
C LEU A 102 -13.66 5.87 -0.02
N LYS A 103 -13.32 4.91 0.84
CA LYS A 103 -13.43 5.10 2.30
C LYS A 103 -12.29 5.99 2.80
N LEU A 104 -11.08 5.80 2.29
CA LEU A 104 -9.91 6.61 2.65
C LEU A 104 -10.09 8.08 2.30
N ARG A 105 -10.69 8.39 1.13
CA ARG A 105 -10.94 9.78 0.70
C ARG A 105 -11.81 10.58 1.69
N ASN A 106 -12.59 9.91 2.54
CA ASN A 106 -13.40 10.56 3.58
C ASN A 106 -12.57 10.95 4.81
N THR A 107 -11.36 10.43 4.94
CA THR A 107 -10.45 10.65 6.08
C THR A 107 -9.26 11.53 5.68
N VAL A 108 -8.78 11.41 4.44
CA VAL A 108 -7.58 12.09 3.93
C VAL A 108 -7.86 12.78 2.60
N LYS A 109 -7.18 13.88 2.30
CA LYS A 109 -7.31 14.54 0.99
C LYS A 109 -6.36 13.89 -0.01
N ILE A 110 -6.92 13.08 -0.90
CA ILE A 110 -6.13 12.41 -1.93
C ILE A 110 -5.83 13.42 -3.04
N ALA A 111 -4.55 13.78 -3.20
CA ALA A 111 -4.11 14.68 -4.26
C ALA A 111 -3.92 13.93 -5.59
N GLN A 112 -3.19 12.81 -5.56
CA GLN A 112 -2.91 11.99 -6.73
C GLN A 112 -2.85 10.51 -6.37
N CYS A 113 -3.24 9.66 -7.32
CA CYS A 113 -3.18 8.21 -7.21
C CYS A 113 -2.16 7.66 -8.22
N PRO A 114 -0.85 7.70 -7.91
CA PRO A 114 0.15 7.02 -8.71
C PRO A 114 -0.16 5.53 -8.84
N ILE A 115 -0.27 5.04 -10.08
CA ILE A 115 -0.65 3.66 -10.37
C ILE A 115 0.22 3.05 -11.48
N ASP A 116 0.62 1.79 -11.31
CA ASP A 116 1.34 1.05 -12.36
C ASP A 116 0.39 0.72 -13.52
N PRO A 117 0.78 0.99 -14.78
CA PRO A 117 -0.08 0.75 -15.94
C PRO A 117 -0.38 -0.74 -16.22
N TYR A 118 0.44 -1.67 -15.73
CA TYR A 118 0.30 -3.10 -16.00
C TYR A 118 -0.78 -3.73 -15.10
N GLY A 119 -2.01 -3.75 -15.61
CA GLY A 119 -3.13 -4.45 -14.97
C GLY A 119 -4.12 -3.54 -14.25
N ALA A 120 -3.83 -2.25 -14.13
CA ALA A 120 -4.65 -1.30 -13.40
C ALA A 120 -5.69 -0.54 -14.23
N THR A 121 -5.85 -0.85 -15.53
CA THR A 121 -6.73 -0.06 -16.43
C THR A 121 -8.17 0.02 -15.91
N SER A 122 -8.71 -1.08 -15.37
CA SER A 122 -10.06 -1.08 -14.80
C SER A 122 -10.16 -0.23 -13.53
N LEU A 123 -9.19 -0.35 -12.61
CA LEU A 123 -9.14 0.46 -11.39
C LEU A 123 -8.98 1.96 -11.71
N ARG A 124 -8.12 2.29 -12.67
CA ARG A 124 -7.92 3.65 -13.15
C ARG A 124 -9.23 4.29 -13.61
N HIS A 125 -9.98 3.62 -14.49
CA HIS A 125 -11.26 4.16 -14.97
C HIS A 125 -12.26 4.39 -13.84
N MET A 126 -12.37 3.46 -12.89
CA MET A 126 -13.24 3.64 -11.71
C MET A 126 -12.82 4.86 -10.87
N LEU A 127 -11.51 5.10 -10.70
CA LEU A 127 -10.99 6.26 -9.97
C LEU A 127 -11.29 7.58 -10.71
N GLU A 128 -11.10 7.62 -12.02
CA GLU A 128 -11.41 8.80 -12.86
C GLU A 128 -12.91 9.15 -12.81
N GLU A 129 -13.79 8.16 -12.86
CA GLU A 129 -15.24 8.34 -12.77
C GLU A 129 -15.68 8.99 -11.45
N GLU A 130 -14.94 8.74 -10.37
CA GLU A 130 -15.17 9.33 -9.05
C GLU A 130 -14.46 10.68 -8.84
N GLY A 131 -13.83 11.22 -9.88
CA GLY A 131 -13.14 12.51 -9.84
C GLY A 131 -11.79 12.49 -9.12
N LEU A 132 -11.18 11.32 -8.94
CA LEU A 132 -9.79 11.21 -8.50
C LEU A 132 -8.83 11.36 -9.70
N GLU A 133 -7.58 11.72 -9.42
CA GLU A 133 -6.54 11.87 -10.44
C GLU A 133 -5.56 10.68 -10.40
N PRO A 134 -5.87 9.55 -11.07
CA PRO A 134 -4.90 8.48 -11.24
C PRO A 134 -3.82 8.88 -12.24
N VAL A 135 -2.57 8.87 -11.78
CA VAL A 135 -1.41 9.23 -12.58
C VAL A 135 -0.67 7.95 -12.94
N GLU A 136 -0.63 7.61 -14.22
CA GLU A 136 0.22 6.52 -14.70
C GLU A 136 1.68 6.95 -14.56
N ILE A 137 2.41 6.30 -13.67
CA ILE A 137 3.86 6.45 -13.61
C ILE A 137 4.51 5.17 -14.12
N ARG A 138 5.05 5.25 -15.35
CA ARG A 138 5.88 4.19 -15.92
C ARG A 138 7.19 4.11 -15.15
N GLN A 139 7.32 3.07 -14.32
CA GLN A 139 8.56 2.61 -13.68
C GLN A 139 9.63 3.69 -13.43
N ASN A 140 9.43 4.46 -12.36
CA ASN A 140 10.53 4.89 -11.48
C ASN A 140 10.37 4.30 -10.07
N PHE A 141 9.52 3.27 -9.95
CA PHE A 141 9.34 2.42 -8.77
C PHE A 141 10.38 1.29 -8.68
N THR A 142 11.46 1.33 -9.47
CA THR A 142 12.65 0.47 -9.30
C THR A 142 13.25 0.60 -7.90
N HIS A 143 12.94 1.71 -7.21
CA HIS A 143 13.26 1.99 -5.82
C HIS A 143 12.06 1.81 -4.89
N MET A 144 11.01 1.07 -5.26
CA MET A 144 9.85 0.77 -4.38
C MET A 144 9.68 -0.72 -4.13
N SER A 145 10.28 -1.61 -4.92
CA SER A 145 10.46 -3.00 -4.49
C SER A 145 11.30 -3.10 -3.20
N ASP A 146 12.26 -2.18 -3.00
CA ASP A 146 13.05 -2.10 -1.78
C ASP A 146 12.24 -1.52 -0.60
N PRO A 147 11.58 -0.35 -0.70
CA PRO A 147 10.58 0.14 0.25
C PRO A 147 9.42 -0.81 0.50
N MET A 148 8.95 -1.56 -0.48
CA MET A 148 7.91 -2.57 -0.29
C MET A 148 8.46 -3.75 0.49
N ARG A 149 9.69 -4.19 0.23
CA ARG A 149 10.38 -5.15 1.09
C ARG A 149 10.64 -4.60 2.49
N GLU A 150 10.94 -3.31 2.62
CA GLU A 150 11.08 -2.63 3.90
C GLU A 150 9.73 -2.52 4.60
N ILE A 151 8.65 -2.26 3.87
CA ILE A 151 7.25 -2.29 4.32
C ILE A 151 6.91 -3.68 4.78
N GLU A 152 7.15 -4.72 3.99
CA GLU A 152 6.98 -6.10 4.41
C GLU A 152 7.82 -6.44 5.64
N ALA A 153 9.06 -5.95 5.72
CA ALA A 153 9.93 -6.13 6.88
C ALA A 153 9.41 -5.38 8.12
N ALA A 154 8.88 -4.16 7.94
CA ALA A 154 8.27 -3.36 8.98
C ALA A 154 6.92 -3.94 9.43
N LEU A 155 6.18 -4.59 8.53
CA LEU A 155 5.00 -5.39 8.89
C LEU A 155 5.41 -6.59 9.73
N ILE A 156 6.58 -7.20 9.50
CA ILE A 156 7.11 -8.27 10.38
C ILE A 156 7.50 -7.69 11.75
N SER A 157 8.10 -6.49 11.82
CA SER A 157 8.53 -5.87 13.09
C SER A 157 7.43 -5.10 13.85
N GLY A 158 6.33 -4.73 13.19
CA GLY A 158 5.24 -3.94 13.76
C GLY A 158 5.42 -2.42 13.68
N ASP A 159 6.17 -1.95 12.69
CA ASP A 159 6.62 -0.56 12.59
C ASP A 159 5.95 0.20 11.43
N SER A 160 5.68 1.50 11.64
CA SER A 160 5.30 2.47 10.60
C SER A 160 6.57 3.03 9.95
N ILE A 161 6.59 3.16 8.63
CA ILE A 161 7.81 3.57 7.91
C ILE A 161 7.81 5.06 7.64
N MET A 162 8.89 5.70 8.06
CA MET A 162 9.29 7.05 7.67
C MET A 162 10.51 6.92 6.77
N THR A 163 10.42 7.40 5.53
CA THR A 163 11.57 7.47 4.63
C THR A 163 12.00 8.92 4.49
N ASP A 164 13.25 9.18 4.87
CA ASP A 164 13.91 10.45 4.61
C ASP A 164 14.58 10.35 3.25
N THR A 165 14.34 11.31 2.37
CA THR A 165 15.08 11.35 1.11
C THR A 165 16.45 11.95 1.40
N PRO A 166 17.56 11.25 1.11
CA PRO A 166 18.86 11.89 1.12
C PRO A 166 18.88 12.91 -0.01
N SER A 167 19.21 14.15 0.35
CA SER A 167 19.51 15.26 -0.57
C SER A 167 20.55 14.90 -1.63
#